data_AF-A0A355W879-F1
#
_entry.id   AF-A0A355W879-F1
#
_cell.length_a   1.000
_cell.length_b   1.000
_cell.length_c   1.000
_cell.angle_alpha   90.00
_cell.angle_beta   90.00
_cell.angle_gamma   90.00
#
_symmetry.space_group_name_H-M   'P 1'
#
loop_
_entity.id
_entity.type
_entity.pdbx_description
1 polymer ?
#
loop_
_entity_poly.entity_id
_entity_poly.type
_entity_poly.pdbx_seq_one_letter_code
_entity_poly.pdbx_strand_id
1 'polypeptide(L)'
;MTRKKRSSRRDNKWNQMREGLTNLSTTKGVEARETVPDIACGKCKNFSESPYASDGRGSCSVVKTGSDFTVDPPLILLEGDTGMMCMFNMDAAKCSHFDLMDIIDTDGNECADPQFRRAQRQMEKAMS
;
A
#
# COMPACT_ATOMS: atom_id res chain seq x y z
N MET A 1 36.75 13.81 -18.58
CA MET A 1 36.69 12.80 -17.51
C MET A 1 35.30 12.80 -16.89
N THR A 2 34.43 11.85 -17.26
CA THR A 2 33.08 11.72 -16.72
C THR A 2 33.14 11.06 -15.34
N ARG A 3 32.79 11.80 -14.28
CA ARG A 3 32.68 11.25 -12.92
C ARG A 3 31.57 10.20 -12.91
N LYS A 4 31.93 8.91 -12.85
CA LYS A 4 30.98 7.81 -12.59
C LYS A 4 30.31 8.07 -11.23
N LYS A 5 29.04 8.45 -11.26
CA LYS A 5 28.21 8.69 -10.07
C LYS A 5 28.09 7.33 -9.36
N ARG A 6 28.77 7.17 -8.22
CA ARG A 6 28.63 5.96 -7.39
C ARG A 6 27.20 5.96 -6.86
N SER A 7 26.34 5.08 -7.39
CA SER A 7 25.02 4.89 -6.78
C SER A 7 25.25 4.33 -5.38
N SER A 8 24.72 5.03 -4.38
CA SER A 8 24.77 4.57 -3.01
C SER A 8 23.81 3.38 -2.87
N ARG A 9 24.05 2.48 -1.90
CA ARG A 9 23.08 1.41 -1.56
C ARG A 9 21.69 1.98 -1.25
N ARG A 10 21.64 3.24 -0.79
CA ARG A 10 20.41 4.00 -0.53
C ARG A 10 19.68 4.34 -1.83
N ASP A 11 20.41 4.74 -2.89
CA ASP A 11 19.84 4.99 -4.22
C ASP A 11 19.24 3.72 -4.84
N ASN A 12 19.87 2.57 -4.64
CA ASN A 12 19.34 1.31 -5.15
C ASN A 12 18.04 0.89 -4.43
N LYS A 13 17.94 1.07 -3.10
CA LYS A 13 16.68 0.84 -2.35
C LYS A 13 15.58 1.80 -2.79
N TRP A 14 15.91 3.09 -3.01
CA TRP A 14 14.96 4.08 -3.51
C TRP A 14 14.46 3.77 -4.92
N ASN A 15 15.35 3.29 -5.80
CA ASN A 15 14.97 2.89 -7.16
C ASN A 15 14.04 1.66 -7.14
N GLN A 16 14.31 0.66 -6.29
CA GLN A 16 13.43 -0.50 -6.13
C GLN A 16 12.05 -0.11 -5.61
N MET A 17 11.98 0.78 -4.61
CA MET A 17 10.68 1.31 -4.15
C MET A 17 9.95 2.05 -5.27
N ARG A 18 10.66 2.89 -6.04
CA ARG A 18 10.09 3.66 -7.14
C ARG A 18 9.56 2.76 -8.27
N GLU A 19 10.30 1.72 -8.63
CA GLU A 19 9.90 0.74 -9.64
C GLU A 19 8.66 -0.05 -9.20
N GLY A 20 8.62 -0.49 -7.94
CA GLY A 20 7.43 -1.11 -7.35
C GLY A 20 6.21 -0.20 -7.43
N LEU A 21 6.37 1.09 -7.10
CA LEU A 21 5.34 2.11 -7.23
C LEU A 21 4.80 2.19 -8.67
N THR A 22 5.66 2.27 -9.68
CA THR A 22 5.23 2.47 -11.07
C THR A 22 4.58 1.23 -11.70
N ASN A 23 5.07 0.03 -11.37
CA ASN A 23 4.61 -1.22 -11.98
C ASN A 23 3.25 -1.70 -11.44
N LEU A 24 2.89 -1.31 -10.21
CA LEU A 24 1.57 -1.59 -9.62
C LEU A 24 0.43 -0.90 -10.39
N SER A 25 0.72 0.20 -11.08
CA SER A 25 -0.30 1.02 -11.72
C SER A 25 -0.63 0.57 -13.15
N THR A 26 0.33 0.00 -13.88
CA THR A 26 0.19 -0.27 -15.33
C THR A 26 -0.44 -1.61 -15.67
N THR A 27 -0.52 -2.54 -14.71
CA THR A 27 -0.99 -3.92 -14.93
C THR A 27 -2.50 -4.08 -14.88
N LYS A 28 -3.22 -3.18 -14.20
CA LYS A 28 -4.69 -3.16 -14.13
C LYS A 28 -5.23 -2.06 -15.05
N GLY A 29 -6.06 -2.43 -16.03
CA GLY A 29 -6.77 -1.48 -16.90
C GLY A 29 -7.65 -0.50 -16.11
N VAL A 30 -8.20 0.52 -16.78
CA VAL A 30 -8.95 1.61 -16.11
C VAL A 30 -10.09 1.07 -15.24
N GLU A 31 -10.87 0.10 -15.72
CA GLU A 31 -12.00 -0.48 -14.96
C GLU A 31 -11.57 -1.28 -13.72
N ALA A 32 -10.41 -1.94 -13.79
CA ALA A 32 -9.85 -2.68 -12.67
C ALA A 32 -9.24 -1.75 -11.59
N ARG A 33 -9.10 -0.45 -11.88
CA ARG A 33 -8.72 0.56 -10.88
C ARG A 33 -9.93 1.15 -10.16
N GLU A 34 -11.09 1.21 -10.82
CA GLU A 34 -12.33 1.74 -10.26
C GLU A 34 -13.08 0.74 -9.38
N THR A 35 -12.82 -0.56 -9.58
CA THR A 35 -13.38 -1.63 -8.75
C THR A 35 -12.52 -1.84 -7.49
N VAL A 36 -13.13 -1.56 -6.34
CA VAL A 36 -12.54 -1.82 -5.03
C VAL A 36 -12.99 -3.20 -4.54
N PRO A 37 -12.07 -4.13 -4.24
CA PRO A 37 -12.45 -5.44 -3.72
C PRO A 37 -13.03 -5.36 -2.29
N ASP A 38 -13.83 -6.35 -1.91
CA ASP A 38 -14.42 -6.41 -0.56
C ASP A 38 -13.35 -6.45 0.52
N ILE A 39 -12.31 -7.27 0.32
CA ILE A 39 -11.13 -7.38 1.17
C ILE A 39 -9.98 -6.62 0.48
N ALA A 40 -9.94 -5.30 0.65
CA ALA A 40 -8.92 -4.44 0.06
C ALA A 40 -7.86 -4.00 1.07
N CYS A 41 -6.60 -3.86 0.65
CA CYS A 41 -5.52 -3.33 1.49
C CYS A 41 -5.89 -1.99 2.14
N GLY A 42 -6.61 -1.11 1.44
CA GLY A 42 -7.05 0.18 1.96
C GLY A 42 -8.01 0.08 3.15
N LYS A 43 -8.67 -1.06 3.35
CA LYS A 43 -9.54 -1.35 4.51
C LYS A 43 -8.78 -2.00 5.67
N CYS A 44 -7.47 -2.26 5.52
CA CYS A 44 -6.67 -2.92 6.54
C CYS A 44 -6.05 -1.90 7.50
N LYS A 45 -6.05 -2.19 8.81
CA LYS A 45 -5.39 -1.34 9.83
C LYS A 45 -3.89 -1.17 9.62
N ASN A 46 -3.26 -2.11 8.91
CA ASN A 46 -1.83 -2.12 8.65
C ASN A 46 -1.44 -1.28 7.42
N PHE A 47 -2.42 -0.75 6.69
CA PHE A 47 -2.19 0.11 5.54
C PHE A 47 -2.05 1.58 5.97
N SER A 48 -0.98 2.22 5.53
CA SER A 48 -0.78 3.66 5.67
C SER A 48 -0.71 4.29 4.28
N GLU A 49 -1.61 5.23 4.01
CA GLU A 49 -1.59 5.98 2.76
C GLU A 49 -0.38 6.91 2.70
N SER A 50 0.26 7.03 1.53
CA SER A 50 1.37 7.94 1.34
C SER A 50 0.86 9.39 1.25
N PRO A 51 1.39 10.32 2.07
CA PRO A 51 0.87 11.69 2.13
C PRO A 51 1.11 12.52 0.86
N TYR A 52 2.00 12.06 -0.03
CA TYR A 52 2.34 12.72 -1.28
C TYR A 52 1.65 12.10 -2.50
N ALA A 53 0.90 11.02 -2.31
CA ALA A 53 0.36 10.21 -3.40
C ALA A 53 -1.17 10.28 -3.36
N SER A 54 -1.76 11.23 -4.10
CA SER A 54 -3.22 11.36 -4.24
C SER A 54 -3.87 10.25 -5.07
N ASP A 55 -3.10 9.26 -5.51
CA ASP A 55 -3.54 8.12 -6.32
C ASP A 55 -3.78 6.86 -5.47
N GLY A 56 -3.83 7.00 -4.13
CA GLY A 56 -4.17 5.94 -3.19
C GLY A 56 -3.06 4.91 -3.00
N ARG A 57 -1.80 5.29 -3.28
CA ARG A 57 -0.64 4.48 -2.93
C ARG A 57 -0.32 4.61 -1.46
N GLY A 58 0.02 3.49 -0.85
CA GLY A 58 0.44 3.42 0.54
C GLY A 58 1.48 2.32 0.76
N SER A 59 1.76 2.07 2.02
CA SER A 59 2.66 1.01 2.45
C SER A 59 2.04 0.20 3.57
N CYS A 60 2.32 -1.10 3.58
CA CYS A 60 1.98 -1.98 4.69
C CYS A 60 3.09 -1.92 5.76
N SER A 61 2.70 -1.81 7.03
CA SER A 61 3.65 -1.82 8.17
C SER A 61 4.19 -3.22 8.48
N VAL A 62 3.36 -4.25 8.26
CA VAL A 62 3.65 -5.65 8.58
C VAL A 62 4.41 -6.33 7.45
N VAL A 63 3.83 -6.34 6.26
CA VAL A 63 4.35 -7.04 5.09
C VAL A 63 5.47 -6.22 4.45
N LYS A 64 6.58 -6.86 4.07
CA LYS A 64 7.79 -6.20 3.57
C LYS A 64 7.92 -6.27 2.05
N THR A 65 8.75 -5.36 1.52
CA THR A 65 9.06 -5.30 0.09
C THR A 65 9.57 -6.65 -0.43
N GLY A 66 8.99 -7.15 -1.51
CA GLY A 66 9.25 -8.49 -2.07
C GLY A 66 8.16 -9.51 -1.80
N SER A 67 7.15 -9.15 -1.01
CA SER A 67 5.94 -9.96 -0.86
C SER A 67 5.05 -9.88 -2.10
N ASP A 68 4.38 -10.97 -2.43
CA ASP A 68 3.54 -11.10 -3.61
C ASP A 68 2.27 -11.93 -3.29
N PHE A 69 1.11 -11.30 -3.48
CA PHE A 69 -0.21 -11.91 -3.27
C PHE A 69 -0.76 -12.59 -4.54
N THR A 70 -0.10 -12.43 -5.69
CA THR A 70 -0.55 -13.01 -6.97
C THR A 70 -0.13 -14.47 -7.14
N VAL A 71 0.92 -14.90 -6.43
CA VAL A 71 1.43 -16.27 -6.43
C VAL A 71 0.63 -17.15 -5.47
N ASP A 72 0.50 -18.45 -5.79
CA ASP A 72 -0.11 -19.46 -4.92
C ASP A 72 0.93 -20.56 -4.60
N PRO A 73 1.38 -20.71 -3.34
CA PRO A 73 0.96 -19.96 -2.15
C PRO A 73 1.47 -18.51 -2.15
N PRO A 74 0.76 -17.57 -1.48
CA PRO A 74 1.17 -16.17 -1.41
C PRO A 74 2.50 -16.03 -0.68
N LEU A 75 3.42 -15.26 -1.28
CA LEU A 75 4.72 -15.00 -0.68
C LEU A 75 4.60 -13.81 0.27
N ILE A 76 4.65 -14.06 1.57
CA ILE A 76 4.57 -13.03 2.60
C ILE A 76 5.90 -12.94 3.33
N LEU A 77 6.60 -11.82 3.15
CA LEU A 77 7.83 -11.51 3.87
C LEU A 77 7.51 -10.59 5.05
N LEU A 78 7.87 -11.03 6.25
CA LEU A 78 7.74 -10.23 7.49
C LEU A 78 9.05 -9.56 7.89
N GLU A 79 10.18 -10.10 7.43
CA GLU A 79 11.51 -9.61 7.74
C GLU A 79 12.00 -8.61 6.69
N GLY A 80 12.40 -7.43 7.13
CA GLY A 80 12.94 -6.38 6.26
C GLY A 80 12.68 -4.96 6.77
N ASP A 81 13.56 -4.04 6.38
CA ASP A 81 13.49 -2.64 6.82
C ASP A 81 12.35 -1.84 6.17
N THR A 82 11.79 -2.35 5.06
CA THR A 82 10.95 -1.58 4.15
C THR A 82 9.58 -2.23 3.98
N GLY A 83 8.51 -1.50 4.32
CA GLY A 83 7.13 -1.94 4.10
C GLY A 83 6.83 -2.21 2.62
N MET A 84 5.95 -3.16 2.35
CA MET A 84 5.47 -3.43 1.00
C MET A 84 4.64 -2.25 0.51
N MET A 85 5.03 -1.68 -0.63
CA MET A 85 4.21 -0.69 -1.31
C MET A 85 2.97 -1.37 -1.88
N CYS A 86 1.79 -0.85 -1.54
CA CYS A 86 0.51 -1.38 -1.96
C CYS A 86 -0.45 -0.25 -2.34
N MET A 87 -1.50 -0.57 -3.08
CA MET A 87 -2.58 0.37 -3.40
C MET A 87 -3.78 0.11 -2.51
N PHE A 88 -4.58 1.14 -2.24
CA PHE A 88 -5.79 1.00 -1.44
C PHE A 88 -6.79 -0.03 -2.02
N ASN A 89 -6.85 -0.17 -3.35
CA ASN A 89 -7.70 -1.11 -4.07
C ASN A 89 -7.02 -2.46 -4.41
N MET A 90 -5.85 -2.73 -3.80
CA MET A 90 -5.21 -4.03 -3.94
C MET A 90 -6.00 -5.09 -3.18
N ASP A 91 -6.23 -6.25 -3.81
CA ASP A 91 -6.90 -7.38 -3.18
C ASP A 91 -6.00 -7.98 -2.10
N ALA A 92 -6.54 -8.08 -0.88
CA ALA A 92 -5.88 -8.60 0.30
C ALA A 92 -6.52 -9.91 0.80
N ALA A 93 -7.42 -10.54 0.04
CA ALA A 93 -8.10 -11.78 0.44
C ALA A 93 -7.15 -12.94 0.80
N LYS A 94 -5.94 -12.96 0.22
CA LYS A 94 -4.91 -13.97 0.48
C LYS A 94 -3.92 -13.59 1.59
N CYS A 95 -4.07 -12.43 2.22
CA CYS A 95 -3.16 -11.96 3.26
C CYS A 95 -3.56 -12.54 4.63
N SER A 96 -2.67 -13.30 5.25
CA SER A 96 -2.87 -13.86 6.60
C SER A 96 -2.86 -12.83 7.73
N HIS A 97 -2.41 -11.60 7.45
CA HIS A 97 -2.31 -10.49 8.41
C HIS A 97 -3.28 -9.35 8.07
N PHE A 98 -4.34 -9.65 7.31
CA PHE A 98 -5.41 -8.70 7.08
C PHE A 98 -6.26 -8.55 8.33
N ASP A 99 -6.28 -7.35 8.88
CA ASP A 99 -7.17 -6.98 9.97
C ASP A 99 -7.94 -5.74 9.54
N LEU A 100 -9.27 -5.85 9.56
CA LEU A 100 -10.15 -4.74 9.17
C LEU A 100 -9.90 -3.54 10.08
N MET A 101 -9.82 -2.36 9.46
CA MET A 101 -9.67 -1.10 10.16
C MET A 101 -11.01 -0.69 10.76
N ASP A 102 -11.04 -0.55 12.09
CA ASP A 102 -12.15 0.08 12.78
C ASP A 102 -11.95 1.60 12.72
N ILE A 103 -12.77 2.29 11.92
CA ILE A 103 -12.77 3.75 11.89
C ILE A 103 -13.48 4.23 13.15
N ILE A 104 -12.70 4.78 14.07
CA ILE A 104 -13.22 5.46 15.24
C ILE A 104 -13.23 6.96 14.85
N ASP A 105 -14.42 7.56 14.82
CA ASP A 105 -14.63 8.99 14.53
C ASP A 105 -15.09 9.69 15.82
N THR A 106 -14.26 9.58 16.85
CA THR A 106 -14.51 10.14 18.18
C THR A 106 -13.78 11.45 18.44
N ASP A 107 -12.68 11.76 17.73
CA ASP A 107 -11.97 13.03 17.85
C ASP A 107 -11.32 13.58 16.55
N GLY A 108 -10.88 14.84 16.58
CA GLY A 108 -10.25 15.51 15.44
C GLY A 108 -8.78 15.13 15.17
N ASN A 109 -8.10 14.48 16.13
CA ASN A 109 -6.75 13.95 15.91
C ASN A 109 -6.80 12.67 15.07
N GLU A 110 -7.85 11.87 15.20
CA GLU A 110 -8.12 10.72 14.34
C GLU A 110 -8.26 11.14 12.87
N CYS A 111 -8.79 12.33 12.58
CA CYS A 111 -8.81 12.87 11.20
C CYS A 111 -7.42 13.21 10.63
N ALA A 112 -6.41 13.41 11.49
CA ALA A 112 -5.05 13.78 11.08
C ALA A 112 -4.11 12.57 10.96
N ASP A 113 -4.50 11.40 11.45
CA ASP A 113 -3.70 10.17 11.37
C ASP A 113 -3.57 9.72 9.90
N PRO A 114 -2.35 9.47 9.40
CA PRO A 114 -2.12 8.83 8.10
C PRO A 114 -2.85 7.49 7.89
N GLN A 115 -3.22 6.81 8.99
CA GLN A 115 -4.01 5.58 8.99
C GLN A 115 -5.51 5.82 8.81
N PHE A 116 -6.05 7.04 8.94
CA PHE A 116 -7.50 7.32 8.83
C PHE A 116 -7.80 8.43 7.81
N ARG A 117 -7.01 8.49 6.72
CA ARG A 117 -7.09 9.53 5.70
C ARG A 117 -8.32 9.42 4.80
N ARG A 118 -8.48 10.45 3.96
CA ARG A 118 -9.65 10.69 3.10
C ARG A 118 -10.05 9.47 2.26
N ALA A 119 -9.10 8.67 1.76
CA ALA A 119 -9.40 7.47 0.98
C ALA A 119 -10.14 6.41 1.81
N GLN A 120 -9.69 6.12 3.04
CA GLN A 120 -10.34 5.17 3.94
C GLN A 120 -11.76 5.63 4.33
N ARG A 121 -11.95 6.92 4.57
CA ARG A 121 -13.29 7.50 4.85
C ARG A 121 -14.25 7.46 3.66
N GLN A 122 -13.76 7.49 2.41
CA GLN A 122 -14.62 7.26 1.24
C GLN A 122 -14.99 5.77 1.09
N MET A 123 -14.12 4.87 1.54
CA MET A 123 -14.32 3.42 1.45
C MET A 123 -15.39 2.92 2.42
N GLU A 124 -15.55 3.57 3.58
CA GLU A 124 -16.64 3.28 4.53
C GLU A 124 -18.02 3.38 3.87
N LYS A 125 -18.25 4.42 3.07
CA LYS A 125 -19.52 4.60 2.33
C LYS A 125 -19.76 3.55 1.24
N ALA A 126 -18.71 2.85 0.81
CA ALA A 126 -18.82 1.74 -0.13
C ALA A 126 -19.07 0.40 0.57
N MET A 127 -19.03 0.35 1.91
CA MET A 127 -19.30 -0.83 2.73
C MET A 127 -20.71 -0.86 3.33
N SER A 128 -21.47 0.24 3.22
CA SER A 128 -22.89 0.36 3.59
C SER A 128 -23.81 0.12 2.40
#